data_AF-A0A7X8WV86-F1
#
_entry.id   AF-A0A7X8WV86-F1
#
_cell.length_a   1.000
_cell.length_b   1.000
_cell.length_c   1.000
_cell.angle_alpha   90.00
_cell.angle_beta   90.00
_cell.angle_gamma   90.00
#
_symmetry.space_group_name_H-M   'P 1'
#
loop_
_entity.id
_entity.type
_entity.pdbx_description
1 polymer ?
#
loop_
_entity_poly.entity_id
_entity_poly.type
_entity_poly.pdbx_seq_one_letter_code
_entity_poly.pdbx_strand_id
1 'polypeptide(L)'
;MGRISTQQDYVDVCQRLYDAFPDAGITADIMVGFPGETEDDFQETVKLCEKVRFLRLHVFPYSRRQGTPAGKWSCHVARDVVKDRAERLRTLASRLAREAIMARIGKERDVLVEYFDSEGRPCGYTPEYIYVRGQSVRSQGESDIEMPHPGDIVRMRIVGTEGKEAFAIVVK
;
A
#
# COMPACT_ATOMS: atom_id res chain seq x y z
N MET A 1 -8.71 21.55 -7.01
CA MET A 1 -9.20 20.21 -7.41
C MET A 1 -10.72 20.01 -7.27
N GLY A 2 -11.50 20.96 -6.71
CA GLY A 2 -12.97 20.84 -6.62
C GLY A 2 -13.46 19.80 -5.60
N ARG A 3 -12.62 19.41 -4.63
CA ARG A 3 -12.99 18.53 -3.52
C ARG A 3 -13.78 19.34 -2.49
N ILE A 4 -14.88 18.77 -2.00
CA ILE A 4 -15.72 19.38 -0.95
C ILE A 4 -15.12 19.10 0.44
N SER A 5 -14.47 17.95 0.61
CA SER A 5 -13.82 17.53 1.85
C SER A 5 -12.46 18.21 2.05
N THR A 6 -12.13 18.47 3.30
CA THR A 6 -10.82 18.98 3.72
C THR A 6 -9.84 17.85 4.01
N GLN A 7 -8.56 18.21 4.20
CA GLN A 7 -7.54 17.29 4.68
C GLN A 7 -7.87 16.71 6.05
N GLN A 8 -8.44 17.53 6.95
CA GLN A 8 -8.76 17.09 8.31
C GLN A 8 -9.92 16.09 8.30
N ASP A 9 -10.95 16.32 7.49
CA ASP A 9 -12.07 15.36 7.33
C ASP A 9 -11.55 13.97 6.91
N TYR A 10 -10.58 13.94 5.98
CA TYR A 10 -9.97 12.71 5.52
C TYR A 10 -9.20 11.99 6.62
N VAL A 11 -8.40 12.73 7.39
CA VAL A 11 -7.65 12.20 8.54
C VAL A 11 -8.60 11.62 9.58
N ASP A 12 -9.69 12.33 9.91
CA ASP A 12 -10.63 11.90 10.93
C ASP A 12 -11.34 10.60 10.55
N VAL A 13 -11.71 10.45 9.27
CA VAL A 13 -12.24 9.19 8.74
C VAL A 13 -11.20 8.06 8.86
N CYS A 14 -9.95 8.32 8.47
CA CYS A 14 -8.89 7.32 8.58
C CYS A 14 -8.63 6.90 10.04
N GLN A 15 -8.63 7.85 10.97
CA GLN A 15 -8.42 7.56 12.38
C GLN A 15 -9.56 6.69 12.94
N ARG A 16 -10.81 7.03 12.64
CA ARG A 16 -11.97 6.20 13.03
C ARG A 16 -11.89 4.78 12.48
N LEU A 17 -11.36 4.61 11.26
CA LEU A 17 -11.13 3.28 10.69
C LEU A 17 -10.06 2.50 11.47
N TYR A 18 -8.96 3.15 11.87
CA TYR A 18 -7.94 2.50 12.70
C TYR A 18 -8.44 2.19 14.11
N ASP A 19 -9.29 3.03 14.70
CA ASP A 19 -9.87 2.78 16.01
C ASP A 19 -10.80 1.55 16.00
N ALA A 20 -11.56 1.37 14.91
CA ALA A 20 -12.47 0.23 14.74
C ALA A 20 -11.77 -1.03 14.21
N PHE A 21 -10.79 -0.87 13.32
CA PHE A 21 -10.02 -1.94 12.71
C PHE A 21 -8.53 -1.54 12.69
N PRO A 22 -7.76 -1.87 13.75
CA PRO A 22 -6.38 -1.41 13.93
C PRO A 22 -5.43 -1.74 12.79
N ASP A 23 -5.69 -2.84 12.08
CA ASP A 23 -4.90 -3.31 10.95
C ASP A 23 -5.54 -2.94 9.60
N ALA A 24 -6.45 -1.96 9.53
CA ALA A 24 -7.07 -1.51 8.27
C ALA A 24 -6.04 -1.20 7.18
N GLY A 25 -6.25 -1.80 6.00
CA GLY A 25 -5.47 -1.50 4.80
C GLY A 25 -6.05 -0.28 4.07
N ILE A 26 -5.49 0.90 4.32
CA ILE A 26 -5.90 2.13 3.61
C ILE A 26 -5.00 2.35 2.39
N THR A 27 -5.62 2.56 1.23
CA THR A 27 -4.91 2.84 -0.02
C THR A 27 -5.44 4.12 -0.67
N ALA A 28 -4.62 4.77 -1.49
CA ALA A 28 -5.02 5.98 -2.19
C ALA A 28 -4.24 6.21 -3.49
N ASP A 29 -4.80 7.07 -4.32
CA ASP A 29 -4.22 7.59 -5.54
C ASP A 29 -3.94 9.08 -5.36
N ILE A 30 -2.68 9.49 -5.45
CA ILE A 30 -2.25 10.88 -5.30
C ILE A 30 -1.67 11.41 -6.61
N MET A 31 -2.21 12.55 -7.00
CA MET A 31 -1.74 13.34 -8.12
C MET A 31 -0.70 14.35 -7.63
N VAL A 32 0.42 14.49 -8.34
CA VAL A 32 1.41 15.55 -8.10
C VAL A 32 1.52 16.48 -9.30
N GLY A 33 1.90 17.73 -9.06
CA GLY A 33 2.08 18.73 -10.11
C GLY A 33 0.77 19.30 -10.65
N PHE A 34 -0.29 19.31 -9.83
CA PHE A 34 -1.53 19.99 -10.18
C PHE A 34 -1.24 21.49 -10.46
N PRO A 35 -1.91 22.14 -11.44
CA PRO A 35 -1.64 23.55 -11.72
C PRO A 35 -1.80 24.42 -10.47
N GLY A 36 -0.74 25.17 -10.13
CA GLY A 36 -0.65 26.01 -8.93
C GLY A 36 0.01 25.36 -7.71
N GLU A 37 0.34 24.06 -7.75
CA GLU A 37 0.93 23.35 -6.60
C GLU A 37 2.30 23.90 -6.21
N THR A 38 2.38 24.46 -5.01
CA THR A 38 3.62 25.00 -4.42
C THR A 38 4.42 23.91 -3.70
N GLU A 39 5.64 24.23 -3.24
CA GLU A 39 6.40 23.27 -2.41
C GLU A 39 5.74 23.04 -1.05
N ASP A 40 5.13 24.07 -0.46
CA ASP A 40 4.41 23.94 0.81
C ASP A 40 3.20 23.01 0.67
N ASP A 41 2.43 23.12 -0.42
CA ASP A 41 1.32 22.20 -0.72
C ASP A 41 1.79 20.75 -0.85
N PHE A 42 2.94 20.54 -1.49
CA PHE A 42 3.56 19.23 -1.62
C PHE A 42 4.02 18.68 -0.25
N GLN A 43 4.61 19.53 0.60
CA GLN A 43 4.99 19.13 1.96
C GLN A 43 3.77 18.78 2.82
N GLU A 44 2.66 19.48 2.71
CA GLU A 44 1.42 19.10 3.39
C GLU A 44 0.88 17.75 2.90
N THR A 45 1.02 17.47 1.60
CA THR A 45 0.69 16.14 1.04
C THR A 45 1.59 15.04 1.62
N VAL A 46 2.89 15.29 1.76
CA VAL A 46 3.84 14.37 2.41
C VAL A 46 3.44 14.10 3.85
N LYS A 47 3.19 15.14 4.65
CA LYS A 47 2.75 15.02 6.05
C LYS A 47 1.44 14.26 6.18
N LEU A 48 0.49 14.50 5.27
CA LEU A 48 -0.77 13.75 5.23
C LEU A 48 -0.53 12.27 5.02
N CYS A 49 0.33 11.90 4.07
CA CYS A 49 0.66 10.50 3.81
C CYS A 49 1.27 9.81 5.03
N GLU A 50 2.17 10.50 5.73
CA GLU A 50 2.76 9.99 6.97
C GLU A 50 1.73 9.82 8.08
N LYS A 51 0.83 10.80 8.26
CA LYS A 51 -0.23 10.76 9.26
C LYS A 51 -1.21 9.61 9.01
N VAL A 52 -1.61 9.39 7.76
CA VAL A 52 -2.56 8.34 7.38
C VAL A 52 -1.91 6.95 7.36
N ARG A 53 -0.59 6.85 7.13
CA ARG A 53 0.16 5.59 7.05
C ARG A 53 -0.41 4.62 6.00
N PHE A 54 -0.57 5.11 4.76
CA PHE A 54 -1.12 4.32 3.66
C PHE A 54 -0.37 2.99 3.46
N LEU A 55 -1.13 1.90 3.35
CA LEU A 55 -0.60 0.58 2.99
C LEU A 55 -0.14 0.53 1.54
N ARG A 56 -0.82 1.28 0.65
CA ARG A 56 -0.45 1.42 -0.76
C ARG A 56 -0.83 2.80 -1.27
N LEU A 57 0.10 3.43 -1.99
CA LEU A 57 -0.12 4.72 -2.61
C LEU A 57 0.27 4.63 -4.08
N HIS A 58 -0.67 4.97 -4.97
CA HIS A 58 -0.39 5.15 -6.38
C HIS A 58 -0.12 6.63 -6.66
N VAL A 59 1.11 6.96 -7.09
CA VAL A 59 1.54 8.33 -7.35
C VAL A 59 1.66 8.57 -8.84
N PHE A 60 0.86 9.53 -9.35
CA PHE A 60 0.83 9.86 -10.77
C PHE A 60 0.94 11.38 -11.01
N PRO A 61 1.68 11.81 -12.06
CA PRO A 61 1.73 13.21 -12.46
C PRO A 61 0.38 13.73 -12.97
N TYR A 62 0.07 15.00 -12.74
CA TYR A 62 -1.00 15.69 -13.46
C TYR A 62 -0.74 15.64 -14.98
N SER A 63 -1.76 15.24 -15.72
CA SER A 63 -1.76 15.24 -17.18
C SER A 63 -2.74 16.29 -17.68
N ARG A 64 -2.24 17.31 -18.38
CA ARG A 64 -3.07 18.38 -18.93
C ARG A 64 -4.02 17.81 -19.99
N ARG A 65 -5.32 17.98 -19.78
CA ARG A 65 -6.36 17.59 -20.74
C ARG A 65 -7.07 18.81 -21.28
N GLN A 66 -7.15 18.92 -22.61
CA GLN A 66 -7.87 19.99 -23.31
C GLN A 66 -9.34 20.01 -22.86
N GLY A 67 -9.93 21.20 -22.73
CA GLY A 67 -11.33 21.38 -22.35
C GLY A 67 -11.61 21.35 -20.83
N THR A 68 -10.69 20.86 -20.01
CA THR A 68 -10.87 20.87 -18.54
C THR A 68 -10.62 22.26 -17.93
N PRO A 69 -11.28 22.64 -16.82
CA PRO A 69 -11.00 23.91 -16.14
C PRO A 69 -9.52 24.08 -15.77
N ALA A 70 -8.90 23.06 -15.18
CA ALA A 70 -7.48 23.07 -14.81
C ALA A 70 -6.54 23.11 -16.03
N GLY A 71 -6.98 22.59 -17.18
CA GLY A 71 -6.24 22.67 -18.44
C GLY A 71 -6.12 24.09 -19.01
N LYS A 72 -6.96 25.02 -18.55
CA LYS A 72 -6.94 26.45 -18.94
C LYS A 72 -6.09 27.33 -18.02
N TRP A 73 -5.60 26.80 -16.90
CA TRP A 73 -4.79 27.57 -15.94
C TRP A 73 -3.39 27.83 -16.51
N SER A 74 -2.75 28.94 -16.13
CA SER A 74 -1.40 29.29 -16.60
C SER A 74 -0.28 28.85 -15.66
N CYS A 75 -0.58 28.63 -14.39
CA CYS A 75 0.36 28.27 -13.32
C CYS A 75 0.76 26.78 -13.33
N HIS A 76 1.21 26.26 -14.47
CA HIS A 76 1.65 24.86 -14.55
C HIS A 76 3.02 24.66 -13.87
N VAL A 77 3.13 23.58 -13.10
CA VAL A 77 4.38 23.20 -12.45
C VAL A 77 5.35 22.64 -13.49
N ALA A 78 6.63 23.01 -13.37
CA ALA A 78 7.68 22.55 -14.26
C ALA A 78 7.84 21.02 -14.21
N ARG A 79 8.15 20.40 -15.36
CA ARG A 79 8.14 18.93 -15.52
C ARG A 79 9.18 18.24 -14.62
N ASP A 80 10.34 18.85 -14.45
CA ASP A 80 11.40 18.40 -13.56
C ASP A 80 10.95 18.41 -12.10
N VAL A 81 10.27 19.47 -11.65
CA VAL A 81 9.68 19.55 -10.31
C VAL A 81 8.60 18.47 -10.11
N VAL A 82 7.73 18.26 -11.10
CA VAL A 82 6.71 17.19 -11.03
C VAL A 82 7.37 15.80 -10.93
N LYS A 83 8.47 15.58 -11.64
CA LYS A 83 9.22 14.32 -11.61
C LYS A 83 9.86 14.10 -10.23
N ASP A 84 10.52 15.11 -9.68
CA ASP A 84 11.12 15.08 -8.33
C ASP A 84 10.07 14.74 -7.27
N ARG A 85 8.94 15.47 -7.27
CA ARG A 85 7.84 15.24 -6.33
C ARG A 85 7.26 13.83 -6.43
N ALA A 86 7.05 13.35 -7.66
CA ALA A 86 6.56 11.98 -7.87
C ALA A 86 7.52 10.93 -7.31
N GLU A 87 8.83 11.12 -7.49
CA GLU A 87 9.85 10.22 -6.99
C GLU A 87 9.94 10.24 -5.46
N ARG A 88 9.99 11.42 -4.84
CA ARG A 88 9.98 11.60 -3.38
C ARG A 88 8.75 10.93 -2.75
N LEU A 89 7.58 11.12 -3.34
CA LEU A 89 6.34 10.55 -2.81
C LEU A 89 6.23 9.03 -3.03
N ARG A 90 6.80 8.48 -4.12
CA ARG A 90 6.91 7.02 -4.30
C ARG A 90 7.88 6.38 -3.31
N THR A 91 8.98 7.05 -3.01
CA THR A 91 9.93 6.61 -1.98
C THR A 91 9.26 6.57 -0.61
N LEU A 92 8.51 7.62 -0.26
CA LEU A 92 7.68 7.66 0.94
C LEU A 92 6.66 6.50 0.95
N ALA A 93 5.91 6.31 -0.12
CA ALA A 93 4.93 5.24 -0.24
C ALA A 93 5.52 3.85 -0.02
N SER A 94 6.70 3.58 -0.59
CA SER A 94 7.41 2.31 -0.39
C SER A 94 7.86 2.13 1.05
N ARG A 95 8.33 3.20 1.70
CA ARG A 95 8.66 3.16 3.14
C ARG A 95 7.43 2.86 3.99
N LEU A 96 6.32 3.58 3.80
CA LEU A 96 5.08 3.40 4.58
C LEU A 96 4.49 1.99 4.40
N ALA A 97 4.46 1.47 3.17
CA ALA A 97 4.02 0.11 2.89
C ALA A 97 4.86 -0.93 3.65
N ARG A 98 6.19 -0.78 3.64
CA ARG A 98 7.10 -1.66 4.38
C ARG A 98 6.89 -1.56 5.88
N GLU A 99 6.76 -0.35 6.43
CA GLU A 99 6.47 -0.13 7.87
C GLU A 99 5.16 -0.79 8.29
N ALA A 100 4.12 -0.71 7.46
CA ALA A 100 2.85 -1.38 7.70
C ALA A 100 2.98 -2.91 7.74
N ILE A 101 3.77 -3.51 6.84
CA ILE A 101 4.02 -4.96 6.86
C ILE A 101 4.88 -5.34 8.07
N MET A 102 5.91 -4.56 8.40
CA MET A 102 6.76 -4.80 9.57
C MET A 102 5.96 -4.81 10.87
N ALA A 103 4.97 -3.93 11.02
CA ALA A 103 4.08 -3.91 12.17
C ALA A 103 3.20 -5.17 12.31
N ARG A 104 3.17 -6.04 11.29
CA ARG A 104 2.44 -7.31 11.27
C ARG A 104 3.34 -8.52 11.43
N ILE A 105 4.67 -8.36 11.51
CA ILE A 105 5.59 -9.46 11.81
C ILE A 105 5.22 -10.08 13.16
N GLY A 106 5.17 -11.41 13.20
CA GLY A 106 4.74 -12.21 14.36
C GLY A 106 3.23 -12.40 14.45
N LYS A 107 2.41 -11.62 13.71
CA LYS A 107 0.95 -11.80 13.69
C LYS A 107 0.56 -12.93 12.74
N GLU A 108 -0.51 -13.62 13.11
CA GLU A 108 -1.18 -14.60 12.25
C GLU A 108 -2.26 -13.91 11.42
N ARG A 109 -2.35 -14.31 10.16
CA ARG A 109 -3.31 -13.82 9.18
C ARG A 109 -3.85 -14.96 8.35
N ASP A 110 -5.11 -14.86 8.01
CA ASP A 110 -5.71 -15.68 6.99
C ASP A 110 -5.17 -15.21 5.63
N VAL A 111 -4.76 -16.13 4.77
CA VAL A 111 -4.18 -15.85 3.46
C VAL A 111 -4.95 -16.66 2.43
N LEU A 112 -5.59 -15.97 1.48
CA LEU A 112 -6.15 -16.61 0.29
C LEU A 112 -5.00 -17.00 -0.62
N VAL A 113 -4.79 -18.31 -0.80
CA VAL A 113 -3.78 -18.84 -1.73
C VAL A 113 -4.29 -18.68 -3.16
N GLU A 114 -3.53 -18.02 -4.02
CA GLU A 114 -3.90 -17.82 -5.42
C GLU A 114 -3.09 -18.71 -6.38
N TYR A 115 -1.83 -18.99 -6.04
CA TYR A 115 -0.95 -19.83 -6.86
C TYR A 115 0.26 -20.31 -6.07
N PHE A 116 1.07 -21.16 -6.71
CA PHE A 116 2.37 -21.59 -6.23
C PHE A 116 3.47 -21.02 -7.11
N ASP A 117 4.52 -20.46 -6.51
CA ASP A 117 5.69 -20.02 -7.28
C ASP A 117 6.57 -21.19 -7.75
N SER A 118 7.65 -20.88 -8.46
CA SER A 118 8.57 -21.89 -9.01
C SER A 118 9.23 -22.79 -7.96
N GLU A 119 9.25 -22.38 -6.68
CA GLU A 119 9.80 -23.16 -5.57
C GLU A 119 8.71 -23.95 -4.82
N GLY A 120 7.46 -23.91 -5.32
CA GLY A 120 6.32 -24.58 -4.67
C GLY A 120 5.89 -23.90 -3.39
N ARG A 121 6.12 -22.59 -3.24
CA ARG A 121 5.62 -21.80 -2.10
C ARG A 121 4.21 -21.29 -2.39
N PRO A 122 3.26 -21.38 -1.45
CA PRO A 122 1.93 -20.81 -1.63
C PRO A 122 2.03 -19.28 -1.60
N CYS A 123 1.45 -18.63 -2.60
CA CYS A 123 1.46 -17.18 -2.77
C CYS A 123 0.03 -16.65 -2.85
N GLY A 124 -0.21 -15.50 -2.27
CA GLY A 124 -1.57 -14.96 -2.19
C GLY A 124 -1.68 -13.67 -1.40
N TYR A 125 -2.85 -13.41 -0.83
CA TYR A 125 -3.16 -12.15 -0.16
C TYR A 125 -3.87 -12.34 1.19
N THR A 126 -3.51 -11.46 2.13
CA THR A 126 -4.29 -11.24 3.37
C THR A 126 -5.57 -10.45 3.08
N PRO A 127 -6.56 -10.40 4.01
CA PRO A 127 -7.74 -9.55 3.90
C PRO A 127 -7.42 -8.07 3.66
N GLU A 128 -6.30 -7.59 4.21
CA GLU A 128 -5.80 -6.22 4.01
C GLU A 128 -5.14 -6.00 2.64
N TYR A 129 -5.15 -7.01 1.76
CA TYR A 129 -4.50 -7.00 0.44
C TYR A 129 -2.97 -6.89 0.50
N ILE A 130 -2.35 -7.33 1.59
CA ILE A 130 -0.89 -7.53 1.65
C ILE A 130 -0.57 -8.83 0.92
N TYR A 131 0.31 -8.74 -0.08
CA TYR A 131 0.82 -9.90 -0.79
C TYR A 131 1.74 -10.72 0.13
N VAL A 132 1.49 -12.01 0.20
CA VAL A 132 2.22 -12.96 1.04
C VAL A 132 2.84 -14.03 0.16
N ARG A 133 4.13 -14.26 0.37
CA ARG A 133 4.86 -15.43 -0.09
C ARG A 133 5.10 -16.35 1.10
N GLY A 134 4.45 -17.51 1.11
CA GLY A 134 4.64 -18.54 2.13
C GLY A 134 6.04 -19.17 2.04
N GLN A 135 6.42 -19.95 3.05
CA GLN A 135 7.55 -20.87 2.95
C GLN A 135 7.16 -22.16 2.24
N SER A 136 8.14 -22.89 1.72
CA SER A 136 7.90 -24.18 1.08
C SER A 136 7.41 -25.17 2.13
N VAL A 137 6.23 -25.73 1.92
CA VAL A 137 5.62 -26.74 2.81
C VAL A 137 6.39 -28.08 2.74
N ARG A 138 7.35 -28.22 1.80
CA ARG A 138 8.10 -29.47 1.55
C ARG A 138 9.31 -29.71 2.46
N SER A 139 9.76 -28.73 3.25
CA SER A 139 11.08 -28.79 3.90
C SER A 139 11.12 -29.25 5.36
N GLN A 140 9.97 -29.44 6.01
CA GLN A 140 9.93 -30.05 7.34
C GLN A 140 9.26 -31.41 7.23
N GLY A 141 9.96 -32.47 7.66
CA GLY A 141 9.46 -33.85 7.66
C GLY A 141 8.29 -34.11 8.62
N GLU A 142 7.41 -33.13 8.80
CA GLU A 142 6.13 -33.24 9.47
C GLU A 142 5.06 -33.52 8.42
N SER A 143 4.63 -34.77 8.35
CA SER A 143 3.70 -35.37 7.40
C SER A 143 2.24 -34.91 7.51
N ASP A 144 1.93 -33.88 8.31
CA ASP A 144 0.56 -33.64 8.78
C ASP A 144 -0.06 -32.32 8.31
N ILE A 145 0.66 -31.49 7.52
CA ILE A 145 0.07 -30.29 6.91
C ILE A 145 -0.38 -30.65 5.50
N GLU A 146 -1.69 -30.75 5.29
CA GLU A 146 -2.28 -30.90 3.96
C GLU A 146 -1.83 -29.71 3.09
N MET A 147 -1.31 -30.02 1.89
CA MET A 147 -0.82 -28.99 0.98
C MET A 147 -2.02 -28.15 0.52
N PRO A 148 -1.99 -26.82 0.70
CA PRO A 148 -3.11 -26.00 0.29
C PRO A 148 -3.25 -25.97 -1.23
N HIS A 149 -4.44 -25.64 -1.71
CA HIS A 149 -4.76 -25.45 -3.11
C HIS A 149 -5.08 -23.97 -3.39
N PRO A 150 -4.91 -23.50 -4.63
CA PRO A 150 -5.46 -22.20 -5.03
C PRO A 150 -6.97 -22.12 -4.70
N GLY A 151 -7.37 -21.04 -4.03
CA GLY A 151 -8.72 -20.85 -3.50
C GLY A 151 -8.85 -21.13 -2.00
N ASP A 152 -7.90 -21.83 -1.39
CA ASP A 152 -7.91 -22.10 0.05
C ASP A 152 -7.53 -20.85 0.84
N ILE A 153 -8.17 -20.69 2.00
CA ILE A 153 -7.79 -19.70 3.00
C ILE A 153 -6.98 -20.40 4.09
N VAL A 154 -5.70 -20.06 4.19
CA VAL A 154 -4.74 -20.70 5.08
C VAL A 154 -4.27 -19.72 6.14
N ARG A 155 -4.22 -20.14 7.40
CA ARG A 155 -3.64 -19.32 8.46
C ARG A 155 -2.11 -19.35 8.37
N MET A 156 -1.52 -18.17 8.21
CA MET A 156 -0.07 -18.01 8.11
C MET A 156 0.44 -16.94 9.08
N ARG A 157 1.61 -17.16 9.67
CA ARG A 157 2.30 -16.19 10.52
C ARG A 157 3.30 -15.41 9.69
N ILE A 158 3.21 -14.08 9.70
CA ILE A 158 4.16 -13.21 9.00
C ILE A 158 5.51 -13.26 9.74
N VAL A 159 6.59 -13.58 9.03
CA VAL A 159 7.95 -13.73 9.61
C VAL A 159 8.95 -12.71 9.07
N GLY A 160 8.62 -12.00 8.00
CA GLY A 160 9.50 -11.01 7.41
C GLY A 160 8.86 -10.25 6.26
N THR A 161 9.64 -9.38 5.63
CA THR A 161 9.21 -8.60 4.47
C THR A 161 10.40 -8.24 3.59
N GLU A 162 10.18 -8.22 2.27
CA GLU A 162 11.08 -7.64 1.30
C GLU A 162 10.29 -6.65 0.44
N GLY A 163 10.73 -5.38 0.44
CA GLY A 163 10.00 -4.31 -0.24
C GLY A 163 8.56 -4.16 0.26
N LYS A 164 7.60 -4.55 -0.59
CA LYS A 164 6.14 -4.48 -0.32
C LYS A 164 5.49 -5.87 -0.19
N GLU A 165 6.31 -6.92 -0.13
CA GLU A 165 5.87 -8.30 0.02
C GLU A 165 6.12 -8.78 1.45
N ALA A 166 5.23 -9.63 1.97
CA ALA A 166 5.40 -10.29 3.26
C ALA A 166 5.85 -11.74 3.05
N PHE A 167 6.75 -12.22 3.91
CA PHE A 167 7.07 -13.65 4.01
C PHE A 167 6.31 -14.25 5.18
N ALA A 168 5.78 -15.45 5.01
CA ALA A 168 5.00 -16.11 6.05
C ALA A 168 5.25 -17.62 6.13
N ILE A 169 4.89 -18.21 7.28
CA ILE A 169 4.88 -19.66 7.48
C ILE A 169 3.45 -20.11 7.77
N VAL A 170 3.06 -21.28 7.26
CA VAL A 170 1.77 -21.90 7.61
C VAL A 170 1.76 -22.24 9.09
N VAL A 171 0.65 -21.96 9.77
CA VAL A 171 0.44 -22.31 11.18
C VAL A 171 -0.55 -23.48 11.25
N LYS A 172 -0.31 -24.43 12.16
CA LYS A 172 -1.24 -25.52 12.48
C LYS A 172 -2.47 -25.01 13.24
#